data_AF-A0A8B9KDC7-F1
#
_entry.id   AF-A0A8B9KDC7-F1
#
_cell.length_a   1.000
_cell.length_b   1.000
_cell.length_c   1.000
_cell.angle_alpha   90.00
_cell.angle_beta   90.00
_cell.angle_gamma   90.00
#
_symmetry.space_group_name_H-M   'P 1'
#
loop_
_entity.id
_entity.type
_entity.pdbx_description
1 polymer ?
#
loop_
_entity_poly.entity_id
_entity_poly.type
_entity_poly.pdbx_seq_one_letter_code
_entity_poly.pdbx_strand_id
1 'polypeptide(L)'
;PKAEDKEKADSEDSSSEKDPNPLMDSSEEEKLADTDSLKDFIVEEEEQKKAGDEEGDEEEDVGEPKGRDFLSHLPRQFITGSQLTHFQVVVKALLINALDSSFLKSLYNGERTKRYAQEMKSSLHHFDERLVLPRLENLKQRSRWKERYKERVECYPKVRISMVNVHTKGCEACELHRNGRFSVRLSGQLYHCDTLQEDQFMPDDSQTFLVGSVCASRTEVYHALKHFKYHLFERCRNALDTLKEVQEQDEGEDDEPVKDTVNKVFTKLQEEGWITKQYNEFEEHLNAADFFQEEKLD
;
A
#
# COMPACT_ATOMS: atom_id res chain seq x y z
N PRO A 1 -38.66 10.56 66.84
CA PRO A 1 -38.89 9.35 67.67
C PRO A 1 -38.12 8.17 67.06
N LYS A 2 -37.13 7.61 67.77
CA LYS A 2 -36.04 6.74 67.25
C LYS A 2 -35.13 7.52 66.24
N ALA A 3 -33.83 7.79 66.44
CA ALA A 3 -32.82 7.27 67.40
C ALA A 3 -32.45 5.78 67.12
N GLU A 4 -31.20 5.27 67.14
CA GLU A 4 -29.78 5.73 67.33
C GLU A 4 -28.87 4.71 66.54
N ASP A 5 -27.54 4.77 66.28
CA ASP A 5 -26.38 5.65 66.60
C ASP A 5 -25.22 5.43 65.55
N LYS A 6 -24.17 6.28 65.37
CA LYS A 6 -22.75 6.26 65.90
C LYS A 6 -21.97 4.92 65.82
N GLU A 7 -20.62 4.81 65.74
CA GLU A 7 -19.39 5.62 65.44
C GLU A 7 -18.26 4.55 65.17
N LYS A 8 -17.00 4.74 64.69
CA LYS A 8 -16.05 5.86 64.41
C LYS A 8 -15.22 5.50 63.11
N ALA A 9 -13.99 5.89 62.69
CA ALA A 9 -12.72 6.50 63.19
C ALA A 9 -11.84 5.61 64.12
N ASP A 10 -10.53 5.77 64.41
CA ASP A 10 -9.36 6.68 64.15
C ASP A 10 -8.06 5.78 64.17
N SER A 11 -6.78 6.07 63.78
CA SER A 11 -5.99 7.11 63.05
C SER A 11 -4.62 6.51 62.58
N GLU A 12 -3.81 7.25 61.77
CA GLU A 12 -2.33 7.15 61.49
C GLU A 12 -1.68 5.83 60.96
N ASP A 13 -0.68 5.77 60.05
CA ASP A 13 0.56 6.52 59.67
C ASP A 13 1.89 5.99 60.28
N SER A 14 2.87 5.68 59.42
CA SER A 14 4.32 5.60 59.74
C SER A 14 5.19 5.39 58.47
N SER A 15 6.28 6.14 58.37
CA SER A 15 7.23 6.20 57.25
C SER A 15 8.33 5.11 57.24
N SER A 16 9.00 4.92 56.09
CA SER A 16 10.47 5.15 55.96
C SER A 16 10.98 4.99 54.51
N GLU A 17 12.11 5.64 54.21
CA GLU A 17 12.74 5.73 52.89
C GLU A 17 13.82 4.64 52.66
N LYS A 18 14.14 4.30 51.39
CA LYS A 18 15.52 4.35 50.81
C LYS A 18 15.69 3.72 49.42
N ASP A 19 16.38 4.45 48.55
CA ASP A 19 17.23 3.99 47.43
C ASP A 19 18.45 3.15 47.93
N PRO A 20 19.21 2.36 47.09
CA PRO A 20 19.47 2.62 45.66
C PRO A 20 19.57 1.38 44.71
N ASN A 21 19.84 1.67 43.43
CA ASN A 21 20.38 0.71 42.43
C ASN A 21 21.75 0.12 42.83
N PRO A 22 22.02 -1.13 42.41
CA PRO A 22 23.34 -1.57 41.95
C PRO A 22 23.36 -2.01 40.47
N LEU A 23 24.54 -1.98 39.86
CA LEU A 23 24.85 -2.47 38.50
C LEU A 23 25.49 -3.88 38.54
N MET A 24 25.79 -4.43 37.35
CA MET A 24 26.61 -5.63 37.05
C MET A 24 25.93 -7.02 37.14
N ASP A 25 26.36 -8.05 36.39
CA ASP A 25 27.04 -8.13 35.07
C ASP A 25 27.06 -9.61 34.57
N SER A 26 27.38 -9.82 33.28
CA SER A 26 27.94 -11.04 32.65
C SER A 26 27.21 -12.39 32.75
N SER A 27 26.60 -12.82 31.64
CA SER A 27 26.91 -14.04 30.85
C SER A 27 25.82 -14.20 29.79
N GLU A 28 26.04 -13.94 28.50
CA GLU A 28 26.92 -14.62 27.53
C GLU A 28 26.57 -16.11 27.32
N GLU A 29 26.05 -16.36 26.10
CA GLU A 29 26.03 -17.62 25.35
C GLU A 29 25.03 -18.72 25.79
N GLU A 30 24.34 -19.44 24.87
CA GLU A 30 24.53 -19.53 23.42
C GLU A 30 23.28 -20.05 22.65
N LYS A 31 23.37 -19.95 21.31
CA LYS A 31 22.76 -20.80 20.24
C LYS A 31 21.36 -20.48 19.64
N LEU A 32 21.47 -19.92 18.43
CA LEU A 32 20.87 -20.38 17.17
C LEU A 32 19.38 -20.12 16.89
N ALA A 33 19.13 -18.95 16.29
CA ALA A 33 18.09 -18.74 15.28
C ALA A 33 18.51 -17.66 14.24
N ASP A 34 19.77 -17.67 13.78
CA ASP A 34 20.20 -16.80 12.66
C ASP A 34 19.75 -17.42 11.32
N THR A 35 18.59 -16.98 10.83
CA THR A 35 18.00 -17.47 9.56
C THR A 35 18.69 -16.81 8.37
N ASP A 36 19.76 -17.42 7.87
CA ASP A 36 20.79 -16.80 7.03
C ASP A 36 20.40 -16.48 5.56
N SER A 37 19.11 -16.29 5.26
CA SER A 37 18.59 -16.21 3.89
C SER A 37 18.62 -14.80 3.26
N LEU A 38 18.87 -13.73 4.06
CA LEU A 38 18.74 -12.33 3.60
C LEU A 38 20.08 -11.59 3.36
N LYS A 39 21.21 -12.31 3.39
CA LYS A 39 22.54 -11.76 3.09
C LYS A 39 22.80 -11.64 1.58
N ASP A 40 22.21 -12.50 0.74
CA ASP A 40 22.37 -12.63 -0.73
C ASP A 40 21.76 -11.52 -1.63
N PHE A 41 21.79 -10.29 -1.11
CA PHE A 41 21.58 -9.05 -1.87
C PHE A 41 22.91 -8.30 -2.14
N ILE A 42 24.04 -9.00 -2.01
CA ILE A 42 25.35 -8.51 -2.44
C ILE A 42 25.49 -8.79 -3.94
N VAL A 43 25.65 -7.73 -4.73
CA VAL A 43 26.30 -7.79 -6.04
C VAL A 43 27.66 -7.15 -5.84
N GLU A 44 28.73 -7.87 -6.14
CA GLU A 44 30.06 -7.29 -6.24
C GLU A 44 30.13 -6.50 -7.56
N GLU A 45 29.99 -5.18 -7.46
CA GLU A 45 30.10 -4.26 -8.60
C GLU A 45 31.59 -4.04 -8.90
N GLU A 46 32.09 -4.50 -10.06
CA GLU A 46 33.54 -4.53 -10.35
C GLU A 46 34.18 -3.14 -10.23
N GLU A 47 35.24 -3.03 -9.40
CA GLU A 47 36.06 -1.82 -9.33
C GLU A 47 36.84 -1.58 -10.64
N GLN A 48 36.24 -0.82 -11.57
CA GLN A 48 36.94 -0.34 -12.76
C GLN A 48 38.07 0.62 -12.38
N LYS A 49 39.27 0.06 -12.21
CA LYS A 49 40.52 0.76 -11.98
C LYS A 49 40.78 1.81 -13.05
N LYS A 50 40.76 3.09 -12.65
CA LYS A 50 41.35 4.16 -13.45
C LYS A 50 42.88 4.05 -13.42
N ALA A 51 43.48 3.76 -14.58
CA ALA A 51 44.81 4.25 -14.90
C ALA A 51 44.70 5.72 -15.37
N GLY A 52 45.76 6.52 -15.20
CA GLY A 52 45.78 7.94 -15.57
C GLY A 52 46.44 8.20 -16.94
N ASP A 53 46.29 9.45 -17.39
CA ASP A 53 47.10 10.33 -18.27
C ASP A 53 47.94 9.69 -19.42
N GLU A 54 48.04 10.25 -20.64
CA GLU A 54 48.30 11.66 -20.99
C GLU A 54 47.68 12.10 -22.36
N GLU A 55 47.51 13.43 -22.51
CA GLU A 55 47.50 14.34 -23.70
C GLU A 55 46.92 14.00 -25.11
N GLY A 56 46.33 15.04 -25.74
CA GLY A 56 45.98 15.16 -27.18
C GLY A 56 44.52 14.81 -27.54
N ASP A 57 43.75 15.56 -28.35
CA ASP A 57 44.02 16.73 -29.22
C ASP A 57 42.72 17.59 -29.39
N GLU A 58 42.75 18.72 -30.11
CA GLU A 58 41.60 19.65 -30.30
C GLU A 58 40.73 19.33 -31.56
N GLU A 59 39.40 19.22 -31.43
CA GLU A 59 38.41 19.56 -32.50
C GLU A 59 37.07 20.06 -31.90
N GLU A 60 36.30 20.83 -32.68
CA GLU A 60 35.02 21.46 -32.30
C GLU A 60 33.79 20.64 -32.75
N ASP A 61 32.75 20.46 -31.91
CA ASP A 61 31.36 20.38 -32.40
C ASP A 61 30.28 20.74 -31.34
N VAL A 62 29.06 20.91 -31.81
CA VAL A 62 27.80 21.35 -31.17
C VAL A 62 27.58 20.85 -29.73
N GLY A 63 27.26 21.81 -28.83
CA GLY A 63 26.92 21.53 -27.44
C GLY A 63 25.47 21.08 -27.21
N GLU A 64 25.30 19.84 -26.74
CA GLU A 64 24.08 19.37 -26.07
C GLU A 64 24.04 19.75 -24.56
N PRO A 65 22.86 19.79 -23.91
CA PRO A 65 22.71 20.37 -22.58
C PRO A 65 23.26 19.50 -21.44
N LYS A 66 23.79 20.15 -20.39
CA LYS A 66 24.35 19.56 -19.16
C LYS A 66 23.29 18.94 -18.21
N GLY A 67 22.43 18.07 -18.73
CA GLY A 67 21.30 17.51 -17.99
C GLY A 67 21.69 16.43 -16.96
N ARG A 68 22.72 15.62 -17.24
CA ARG A 68 23.08 14.46 -16.40
C ARG A 68 23.62 14.86 -15.02
N ASP A 69 24.42 15.92 -14.95
CA ASP A 69 24.99 16.42 -13.68
C ASP A 69 23.95 17.12 -12.79
N PHE A 70 22.86 17.65 -13.35
CA PHE A 70 21.79 18.24 -12.55
C PHE A 70 20.95 17.16 -11.84
N LEU A 71 20.76 16.00 -12.48
CA LEU A 71 19.99 14.88 -11.93
C LEU A 71 20.65 14.20 -10.73
N SER A 72 21.99 14.24 -10.62
CA SER A 72 22.72 13.68 -9.47
C SER A 72 22.61 14.53 -8.19
N HIS A 73 22.28 15.82 -8.33
CA HIS A 73 22.12 16.77 -7.22
C HIS A 73 20.65 16.99 -6.81
N LEU A 74 19.68 16.49 -7.58
CA LEU A 74 18.27 16.51 -7.21
C LEU A 74 17.99 15.54 -6.04
N PRO A 75 17.20 15.95 -5.01
CA PRO A 75 16.77 15.04 -3.95
C PRO A 75 16.12 13.77 -4.51
N ARG A 76 16.44 12.58 -3.99
CA ARG A 76 16.08 11.27 -4.60
C ARG A 76 14.57 11.00 -4.75
N GLN A 77 13.72 11.80 -4.12
CA GLN A 77 12.28 11.87 -4.39
C GLN A 77 11.93 12.34 -5.83
N PHE A 78 12.93 12.82 -6.59
CA PHE A 78 12.84 13.23 -7.99
C PHE A 78 13.56 12.25 -8.96
N ILE A 79 13.87 11.01 -8.55
CA ILE A 79 14.41 10.00 -9.48
C ILE A 79 13.38 9.77 -10.60
N THR A 80 13.74 10.16 -11.82
CA THR A 80 12.85 10.19 -12.98
C THR A 80 12.72 8.81 -13.63
N GLY A 81 11.99 7.90 -12.98
CA GLY A 81 11.37 6.77 -13.67
C GLY A 81 10.18 7.23 -14.52
N SER A 82 9.75 6.40 -15.48
CA SER A 82 8.39 6.52 -16.00
C SER A 82 7.38 5.99 -14.98
N GLN A 83 6.11 6.38 -15.09
CA GLN A 83 5.05 5.88 -14.21
C GLN A 83 4.97 4.34 -14.28
N LEU A 84 5.14 3.75 -15.47
CA LEU A 84 5.24 2.30 -15.67
C LEU A 84 6.44 1.68 -14.92
N THR A 85 7.62 2.30 -14.88
CA THR A 85 8.75 1.76 -14.11
C THR A 85 8.52 1.80 -12.60
N HIS A 86 7.86 2.84 -12.07
CA HIS A 86 7.46 2.85 -10.66
C HIS A 86 6.41 1.78 -10.38
N PHE A 87 5.44 1.58 -11.30
CA PHE A 87 4.44 0.53 -11.20
C PHE A 87 5.07 -0.88 -11.23
N GLN A 88 6.06 -1.13 -12.08
CA GLN A 88 6.85 -2.37 -12.09
C GLN A 88 7.54 -2.63 -10.74
N VAL A 89 8.14 -1.60 -10.13
CA VAL A 89 8.74 -1.71 -8.80
C VAL A 89 7.68 -1.96 -7.71
N VAL A 90 6.49 -1.36 -7.82
CA VAL A 90 5.35 -1.67 -6.93
C VAL A 90 4.92 -3.13 -7.08
N VAL A 91 4.78 -3.66 -8.30
CA VAL A 91 4.46 -5.09 -8.52
C VAL A 91 5.51 -6.00 -7.88
N LYS A 92 6.82 -5.68 -7.99
CA LYS A 92 7.86 -6.44 -7.26
C LYS A 92 7.69 -6.37 -5.74
N ALA A 93 7.41 -5.19 -5.18
CA ALA A 93 7.17 -5.03 -3.75
C ALA A 93 5.94 -5.81 -3.25
N LEU A 94 4.87 -5.90 -4.07
CA LEU A 94 3.67 -6.67 -3.76
C LEU A 94 3.88 -8.18 -3.86
N LEU A 95 4.67 -8.66 -4.85
CA LEU A 95 5.08 -10.06 -4.95
C LEU A 95 5.95 -10.49 -3.74
N ILE A 96 6.88 -9.64 -3.30
CA ILE A 96 7.66 -9.91 -2.07
C ILE A 96 6.73 -9.95 -0.85
N ASN A 97 5.77 -9.02 -0.73
CA ASN A 97 4.81 -9.00 0.40
C ASN A 97 3.83 -10.19 0.42
N ALA A 98 3.64 -10.87 -0.71
CA ALA A 98 2.82 -12.06 -0.81
C ALA A 98 3.55 -13.33 -0.33
N LEU A 99 4.89 -13.32 -0.32
CA LEU A 99 5.73 -14.38 0.26
C LEU A 99 6.15 -14.05 1.70
N ASP A 100 6.52 -12.79 1.97
CA ASP A 100 6.86 -12.25 3.28
C ASP A 100 5.84 -11.16 3.67
N SER A 101 4.79 -11.55 4.40
CA SER A 101 3.76 -10.61 4.87
C SER A 101 4.25 -9.54 5.86
N SER A 102 5.51 -9.62 6.32
CA SER A 102 6.17 -8.58 7.12
C SER A 102 6.89 -7.52 6.27
N PHE A 103 7.03 -7.76 4.95
CA PHE A 103 7.83 -6.96 4.05
C PHE A 103 7.41 -5.49 4.02
N LEU A 104 6.16 -5.18 3.69
CA LEU A 104 5.69 -3.79 3.63
C LEU A 104 5.77 -3.13 5.00
N LYS A 105 5.46 -3.84 6.10
CA LYS A 105 5.57 -3.30 7.47
C LYS A 105 7.00 -2.85 7.79
N SER A 106 7.97 -3.73 7.63
CA SER A 106 9.40 -3.44 7.86
C SER A 106 9.98 -2.41 6.88
N LEU A 107 9.44 -2.33 5.66
CA LEU A 107 9.76 -1.30 4.66
C LEU A 107 9.25 0.09 5.07
N TYR A 108 7.97 0.22 5.44
CA TYR A 108 7.37 1.49 5.87
C TYR A 108 7.94 1.95 7.22
N ASN A 109 8.19 1.05 8.17
CA ASN A 109 8.90 1.34 9.42
C ASN A 109 10.33 1.85 9.23
N GLY A 110 10.98 1.53 8.10
CA GLY A 110 12.36 1.94 7.80
C GLY A 110 13.45 1.00 8.32
N GLU A 111 13.07 -0.17 8.83
CA GLU A 111 13.98 -1.25 9.24
C GLU A 111 14.84 -1.72 8.06
N ARG A 112 14.27 -1.74 6.84
CA ARG A 112 14.98 -2.10 5.60
C ARG A 112 15.71 -0.87 5.02
N THR A 113 16.96 -0.67 5.42
CA THR A 113 17.80 0.48 5.02
C THR A 113 18.54 0.30 3.68
N LYS A 114 18.66 -0.93 3.15
CA LYS A 114 19.37 -1.26 1.90
C LYS A 114 18.82 -0.46 0.70
N ARG A 115 19.67 -0.13 -0.29
CA ARG A 115 19.33 0.73 -1.45
C ARG A 115 18.03 0.33 -2.17
N TYR A 116 17.86 -0.96 -2.50
CA TYR A 116 16.67 -1.45 -3.22
C TYR A 116 15.37 -1.19 -2.43
N ALA A 117 15.42 -1.23 -1.09
CA ALA A 117 14.28 -0.97 -0.24
C ALA A 117 13.90 0.52 -0.24
N GLN A 118 14.89 1.42 -0.31
CA GLN A 118 14.63 2.86 -0.51
C GLN A 118 13.97 3.12 -1.87
N GLU A 119 14.42 2.44 -2.94
CA GLU A 119 13.87 2.56 -4.29
C GLU A 119 12.44 1.98 -4.40
N MET A 120 12.15 0.87 -3.70
CA MET A 120 10.80 0.30 -3.56
C MET A 120 9.87 1.22 -2.76
N LYS A 121 10.32 1.73 -1.60
CA LYS A 121 9.56 2.67 -0.77
C LYS A 121 9.25 3.97 -1.51
N SER A 122 10.21 4.49 -2.28
CA SER A 122 10.03 5.66 -3.15
C SER A 122 8.96 5.41 -4.23
N SER A 123 8.96 4.22 -4.84
CA SER A 123 7.98 3.87 -5.89
C SER A 123 6.58 3.63 -5.35
N LEU A 124 6.45 3.02 -4.15
CA LEU A 124 5.18 2.91 -3.43
C LEU A 124 4.64 4.29 -3.04
N HIS A 125 5.48 5.16 -2.47
CA HIS A 125 5.14 6.55 -2.14
C HIS A 125 4.73 7.36 -3.40
N HIS A 126 5.37 7.13 -4.54
CA HIS A 126 4.98 7.72 -5.81
C HIS A 126 3.57 7.26 -6.22
N PHE A 127 3.31 5.96 -6.20
CA PHE A 127 2.00 5.40 -6.50
C PHE A 127 0.90 5.95 -5.57
N ASP A 128 1.10 5.81 -4.25
CA ASP A 128 0.12 6.19 -3.24
C ASP A 128 -0.12 7.71 -3.20
N GLU A 129 0.93 8.52 -3.05
CA GLU A 129 0.78 9.96 -2.78
C GLU A 129 0.82 10.87 -4.01
N ARG A 130 1.46 10.45 -5.11
CA ARG A 130 1.56 11.28 -6.33
C ARG A 130 0.51 10.93 -7.38
N LEU A 131 0.12 9.66 -7.49
CA LEU A 131 -0.87 9.21 -8.47
C LEU A 131 -2.27 9.06 -7.86
N VAL A 132 -2.42 8.30 -6.77
CA VAL A 132 -3.75 7.97 -6.22
C VAL A 132 -4.33 9.07 -5.33
N LEU A 133 -3.63 9.48 -4.27
CA LEU A 133 -4.15 10.38 -3.22
C LEU A 133 -4.76 11.70 -3.74
N PRO A 134 -4.14 12.44 -4.69
CA PRO A 134 -4.69 13.72 -5.15
C PRO A 134 -6.05 13.57 -5.85
N ARG A 135 -6.28 12.43 -6.52
CA ARG A 135 -7.52 12.11 -7.22
C ARG A 135 -8.61 11.67 -6.26
N LEU A 136 -8.27 10.83 -5.28
CA LEU A 136 -9.19 10.47 -4.20
C LEU A 136 -9.66 11.71 -3.43
N GLU A 137 -8.74 12.61 -3.06
CA GLU A 137 -9.11 13.85 -2.37
C GLU A 137 -9.96 14.77 -3.25
N ASN A 138 -9.69 14.91 -4.55
CA ASN A 138 -10.55 15.69 -5.45
C ASN A 138 -11.99 15.14 -5.46
N LEU A 139 -12.15 13.83 -5.61
CA LEU A 139 -13.45 13.15 -5.62
C LEU A 139 -14.17 13.28 -4.26
N LYS A 140 -13.45 13.10 -3.15
CA LYS A 140 -13.96 13.15 -1.76
C LYS A 140 -14.37 14.56 -1.35
N GLN A 141 -13.53 15.57 -1.61
CA GLN A 141 -13.77 16.97 -1.23
C GLN A 141 -14.89 17.62 -2.06
N ARG A 142 -15.00 17.28 -3.36
CA ARG A 142 -16.13 17.73 -4.19
C ARG A 142 -17.43 16.99 -3.89
N SER A 143 -17.37 15.84 -3.23
CA SER A 143 -18.57 15.10 -2.83
C SER A 143 -19.38 15.88 -1.78
N ARG A 144 -20.68 15.62 -1.73
CA ARG A 144 -21.51 15.94 -0.56
C ARG A 144 -21.67 14.73 0.37
N TRP A 145 -20.74 13.77 0.32
CA TRP A 145 -20.85 12.55 1.11
C TRP A 145 -20.72 12.83 2.60
N LYS A 146 -21.54 12.16 3.41
CA LYS A 146 -21.43 12.18 4.87
C LYS A 146 -20.31 11.25 5.34
N GLU A 147 -19.71 11.53 6.49
CA GLU A 147 -18.52 10.79 6.95
C GLU A 147 -18.78 9.29 7.09
N ARG A 148 -19.93 8.90 7.66
CA ARG A 148 -20.38 7.50 7.69
C ARG A 148 -20.38 6.81 6.32
N TYR A 149 -20.61 7.51 5.22
CA TYR A 149 -20.54 6.92 3.88
C TYR A 149 -19.10 6.83 3.37
N LYS A 150 -18.30 7.90 3.54
CA LYS A 150 -16.87 7.92 3.18
C LYS A 150 -16.09 6.82 3.90
N GLU A 151 -16.26 6.70 5.22
CA GLU A 151 -15.67 5.63 6.06
C GLU A 151 -15.88 4.24 5.44
N ARG A 152 -17.12 3.91 5.04
CA ARG A 152 -17.44 2.59 4.47
C ARG A 152 -16.89 2.43 3.05
N VAL A 153 -16.90 3.49 2.24
CA VAL A 153 -16.29 3.48 0.89
C VAL A 153 -14.76 3.39 0.96
N GLU A 154 -14.13 3.81 2.07
CA GLU A 154 -12.67 3.77 2.26
C GLU A 154 -12.16 2.47 2.90
N CYS A 155 -13.00 1.74 3.64
CA CYS A 155 -12.60 0.53 4.38
C CYS A 155 -12.87 -0.81 3.65
N TYR A 156 -13.94 -0.94 2.87
CA TYR A 156 -14.42 -2.23 2.37
C TYR A 156 -13.92 -2.49 0.93
N PRO A 157 -13.04 -3.47 0.67
CA PRO A 157 -12.38 -3.60 -0.62
C PRO A 157 -13.26 -4.04 -1.79
N LYS A 158 -14.53 -4.42 -1.60
CA LYS A 158 -15.35 -4.99 -2.69
C LYS A 158 -16.71 -4.30 -2.80
N VAL A 159 -16.86 -3.41 -3.79
CA VAL A 159 -18.12 -2.75 -4.15
C VAL A 159 -18.92 -3.56 -5.19
N ARG A 160 -20.24 -3.48 -5.12
CA ARG A 160 -21.15 -3.83 -6.21
C ARG A 160 -22.24 -2.76 -6.31
N ILE A 161 -22.41 -2.19 -7.50
CA ILE A 161 -23.45 -1.21 -7.79
C ILE A 161 -24.51 -1.87 -8.66
N SER A 162 -25.79 -1.63 -8.33
CA SER A 162 -26.93 -2.18 -9.06
C SER A 162 -28.04 -1.15 -9.19
N MET A 163 -28.70 -1.08 -10.35
CA MET A 163 -29.88 -0.23 -10.50
C MET A 163 -31.06 -0.88 -9.77
N VAL A 164 -31.85 -0.06 -9.07
CA VAL A 164 -33.06 -0.48 -8.35
C VAL A 164 -34.25 0.41 -8.73
N ASN A 165 -35.46 -0.07 -8.45
CA ASN A 165 -36.67 0.73 -8.61
C ASN A 165 -36.54 2.08 -7.90
N VAL A 166 -37.15 3.12 -8.48
CA VAL A 166 -37.10 4.48 -7.94
C VAL A 166 -37.71 4.52 -6.54
N HIS A 167 -36.89 4.81 -5.54
CA HIS A 167 -37.33 5.03 -4.17
C HIS A 167 -37.41 6.53 -3.88
N THR A 168 -38.49 6.94 -3.21
CA THR A 168 -38.69 8.32 -2.72
C THR A 168 -37.88 8.63 -1.45
N LYS A 169 -37.18 7.63 -0.89
CA LYS A 169 -36.10 7.85 0.07
C LYS A 169 -34.96 8.62 -0.62
N GLY A 170 -34.38 9.58 0.10
CA GLY A 170 -33.24 10.37 -0.37
C GLY A 170 -31.97 9.52 -0.55
N CYS A 171 -30.94 10.14 -1.13
CA CYS A 171 -29.64 9.50 -1.33
C CYS A 171 -28.90 9.35 0.01
N GLU A 172 -28.73 8.14 0.51
CA GLU A 172 -28.11 7.86 1.83
C GLU A 172 -26.63 8.27 1.89
N ALA A 173 -25.95 8.37 0.75
CA ALA A 173 -24.57 8.84 0.70
C ALA A 173 -24.42 10.33 1.05
N CYS A 174 -25.35 11.19 0.62
CA CYS A 174 -25.25 12.65 0.76
C CYS A 174 -26.43 13.33 1.48
N GLU A 175 -27.42 12.55 1.91
CA GLU A 175 -28.66 12.96 2.59
C GLU A 175 -29.51 14.00 1.84
N LEU A 176 -29.27 14.21 0.55
CA LEU A 176 -30.12 15.06 -0.28
C LEU A 176 -31.40 14.32 -0.69
N HIS A 177 -32.51 15.05 -0.71
CA HIS A 177 -33.80 14.60 -1.26
C HIS A 177 -33.76 14.52 -2.80
N ARG A 178 -32.93 13.59 -3.31
CA ARG A 178 -32.93 13.13 -4.70
C ARG A 178 -33.32 11.66 -4.70
N ASN A 179 -34.11 11.25 -5.69
CA ASN A 179 -34.61 9.88 -5.81
C ASN A 179 -33.47 8.84 -5.82
N GLY A 180 -33.52 7.89 -4.90
CA GLY A 180 -32.64 6.73 -4.91
C GLY A 180 -32.92 5.84 -6.13
N ARG A 181 -31.88 5.58 -6.93
CA ARG A 181 -31.94 4.75 -8.15
C ARG A 181 -30.93 3.61 -8.18
N PHE A 182 -29.93 3.64 -7.29
CA PHE A 182 -28.86 2.64 -7.24
C PHE A 182 -28.70 2.09 -5.83
N SER A 183 -28.48 0.79 -5.72
CA SER A 183 -28.05 0.11 -4.50
C SER A 183 -26.55 -0.16 -4.61
N VAL A 184 -25.78 0.46 -3.72
CA VAL A 184 -24.34 0.25 -3.55
C VAL A 184 -24.15 -0.70 -2.38
N ARG A 185 -23.67 -1.91 -2.64
CA ARG A 185 -23.24 -2.88 -1.61
C ARG A 185 -21.72 -2.84 -1.48
N LEU A 186 -21.24 -2.54 -0.27
CA LEU A 186 -19.84 -2.60 0.14
C LEU A 186 -19.63 -3.88 0.96
N SER A 187 -18.52 -4.57 0.77
CA SER A 187 -18.26 -5.90 1.33
C SER A 187 -16.78 -6.30 1.25
N GLY A 188 -16.45 -7.45 1.85
CA GLY A 188 -15.10 -7.99 1.88
C GLY A 188 -14.32 -7.56 3.12
N GLN A 189 -13.32 -8.37 3.48
CA GLN A 189 -12.52 -8.17 4.70
C GLN A 189 -11.81 -6.81 4.69
N LEU A 190 -11.91 -6.09 5.80
CA LEU A 190 -11.18 -4.82 6.01
C LEU A 190 -9.67 -5.10 6.06
N TYR A 191 -8.84 -4.17 5.60
CA TYR A 191 -7.39 -4.34 5.51
C TYR A 191 -6.64 -3.04 5.86
N HIS A 192 -5.39 -3.17 6.30
CA HIS A 192 -4.52 -2.03 6.58
C HIS A 192 -3.94 -1.45 5.27
N CYS A 193 -4.12 -0.15 5.03
CA CYS A 193 -3.81 0.48 3.72
C CYS A 193 -2.33 0.35 3.28
N ASP A 194 -1.41 0.31 4.25
CA ASP A 194 0.03 0.27 3.96
C ASP A 194 0.58 -1.16 3.83
N THR A 195 0.27 -2.05 4.79
CA THR A 195 0.79 -3.44 4.82
C THR A 195 -0.03 -4.41 3.98
N LEU A 196 -1.24 -4.02 3.57
CA LEU A 196 -2.24 -4.83 2.87
C LEU A 196 -2.65 -6.11 3.63
N GLN A 197 -2.33 -6.19 4.92
CA GLN A 197 -2.79 -7.25 5.80
C GLN A 197 -4.29 -7.09 6.06
N GLU A 198 -5.03 -8.17 5.84
CA GLU A 198 -6.45 -8.30 6.18
C GLU A 198 -6.63 -8.42 7.70
N ASP A 199 -7.62 -7.71 8.23
CA ASP A 199 -8.15 -7.92 9.57
C ASP A 199 -8.85 -9.30 9.64
N GLN A 200 -9.12 -9.82 10.85
CA GLN A 200 -9.96 -11.01 11.06
C GLN A 200 -11.33 -10.64 11.65
N PHE A 201 -11.59 -9.35 11.89
CA PHE A 201 -12.86 -8.84 12.38
C PHE A 201 -13.95 -8.85 11.30
N MET A 202 -15.04 -9.58 11.57
CA MET A 202 -16.29 -9.63 10.78
C MET A 202 -16.11 -9.88 9.25
N PRO A 203 -15.58 -11.04 8.83
CA PRO A 203 -15.27 -11.33 7.42
C PRO A 203 -16.46 -11.25 6.45
N ASP A 204 -17.66 -11.56 6.91
CA ASP A 204 -18.89 -11.54 6.11
C ASP A 204 -19.66 -10.20 6.18
N ASP A 205 -19.13 -9.16 6.85
CA ASP A 205 -19.86 -7.89 6.93
C ASP A 205 -20.06 -7.26 5.53
N SER A 206 -21.26 -6.74 5.33
CA SER A 206 -21.58 -5.97 4.14
C SER A 206 -22.63 -4.91 4.40
N GLN A 207 -22.34 -3.72 3.93
CA GLN A 207 -23.15 -2.52 4.13
C GLN A 207 -23.81 -2.16 2.79
N THR A 208 -25.10 -1.85 2.79
CA THR A 208 -25.86 -1.53 1.57
C THR A 208 -26.52 -0.16 1.69
N PHE A 209 -26.33 0.68 0.68
CA PHE A 209 -26.79 2.07 0.65
C PHE A 209 -27.56 2.37 -0.63
N LEU A 210 -28.73 3.01 -0.48
CA LEU A 210 -29.53 3.54 -1.57
C LEU A 210 -29.04 4.94 -1.95
N VAL A 211 -28.61 5.12 -3.20
CA VAL A 211 -27.99 6.37 -3.68
C VAL A 211 -28.57 6.87 -5.01
N GLY A 212 -28.35 8.15 -5.30
CA GLY A 212 -28.59 8.75 -6.62
C GLY A 212 -27.41 8.56 -7.58
N SER A 213 -27.62 8.73 -8.89
CA SER A 213 -26.65 8.49 -9.97
C SER A 213 -25.26 9.06 -9.71
N VAL A 214 -25.16 10.38 -9.45
CA VAL A 214 -23.89 11.08 -9.22
C VAL A 214 -23.15 10.58 -7.97
N CYS A 215 -23.84 9.96 -7.01
CA CYS A 215 -23.20 9.31 -5.87
C CYS A 215 -22.76 7.89 -6.20
N ALA A 216 -23.54 7.11 -6.95
CA ALA A 216 -23.14 5.79 -7.44
C ALA A 216 -21.88 5.85 -8.31
N SER A 217 -21.90 6.65 -9.38
CA SER A 217 -20.78 6.79 -10.31
C SER A 217 -19.53 7.37 -9.64
N ARG A 218 -19.67 8.34 -8.72
CA ARG A 218 -18.53 8.80 -7.91
C ARG A 218 -17.98 7.69 -7.01
N THR A 219 -18.83 6.83 -6.44
CA THR A 219 -18.37 5.70 -5.62
C THR A 219 -17.63 4.68 -6.46
N GLU A 220 -18.10 4.36 -7.67
CA GLU A 220 -17.44 3.46 -8.61
C GLU A 220 -16.00 3.91 -8.91
N VAL A 221 -15.82 5.15 -9.35
CA VAL A 221 -14.51 5.73 -9.72
C VAL A 221 -13.60 5.90 -8.50
N TYR A 222 -14.14 6.36 -7.35
CA TYR A 222 -13.36 6.49 -6.12
C TYR A 222 -12.88 5.12 -5.62
N HIS A 223 -13.77 4.14 -5.57
CA HIS A 223 -13.52 2.81 -5.02
C HIS A 223 -12.50 2.03 -5.86
N ALA A 224 -12.63 2.08 -7.19
CA ALA A 224 -11.68 1.49 -8.13
C ALA A 224 -10.24 1.96 -7.90
N LEU A 225 -10.02 3.27 -7.69
CA LEU A 225 -8.70 3.82 -7.34
C LEU A 225 -8.28 3.47 -5.90
N LYS A 226 -9.17 3.67 -4.92
CA LYS A 226 -8.87 3.49 -3.49
C LYS A 226 -8.41 2.09 -3.15
N HIS A 227 -8.97 1.08 -3.82
CA HIS A 227 -8.67 -0.33 -3.58
C HIS A 227 -7.77 -0.97 -4.65
N PHE A 228 -7.30 -0.21 -5.66
CA PHE A 228 -6.46 -0.75 -6.72
C PHE A 228 -5.22 -1.47 -6.19
N LYS A 229 -4.47 -0.86 -5.26
CA LYS A 229 -3.26 -1.46 -4.67
C LYS A 229 -3.55 -2.79 -3.97
N TYR A 230 -4.70 -2.89 -3.28
CA TYR A 230 -5.15 -4.11 -2.62
C TYR A 230 -5.56 -5.19 -3.64
N HIS A 231 -6.31 -4.84 -4.69
CA HIS A 231 -6.64 -5.81 -5.74
C HIS A 231 -5.42 -6.24 -6.57
N LEU A 232 -4.47 -5.34 -6.84
CA LEU A 232 -3.21 -5.70 -7.47
C LEU A 232 -2.44 -6.71 -6.60
N PHE A 233 -2.43 -6.53 -5.28
CA PHE A 233 -1.89 -7.49 -4.32
C PHE A 233 -2.65 -8.82 -4.30
N GLU A 234 -4.00 -8.82 -4.29
CA GLU A 234 -4.80 -10.04 -4.45
C GLU A 234 -4.42 -10.81 -5.72
N ARG A 235 -4.24 -10.10 -6.84
CA ARG A 235 -3.86 -10.72 -8.12
C ARG A 235 -2.39 -11.19 -8.12
N CYS A 236 -1.48 -10.50 -7.42
CA CYS A 236 -0.10 -10.96 -7.19
C CYS A 236 -0.03 -12.23 -6.34
N ARG A 237 -0.86 -12.38 -5.29
CA ARG A 237 -0.99 -13.64 -4.53
C ARG A 237 -1.40 -14.78 -5.47
N ASN A 238 -2.54 -14.63 -6.14
CA ASN A 238 -3.05 -15.64 -7.07
C ASN A 238 -2.03 -16.04 -8.16
N ALA A 239 -1.22 -15.10 -8.67
CA ALA A 239 -0.19 -15.37 -9.66
C ALA A 239 1.02 -16.16 -9.12
N LEU A 240 1.35 -16.01 -7.84
CA LEU A 240 2.34 -16.84 -7.15
C LEU A 240 1.77 -18.23 -6.88
N ASP A 241 0.55 -18.32 -6.38
CA ASP A 241 -0.09 -19.59 -6.03
C ASP A 241 -0.30 -20.48 -7.28
N THR A 242 -0.78 -19.91 -8.39
CA THR A 242 -0.87 -20.59 -9.71
C THR A 242 0.49 -21.10 -10.20
N LEU A 243 1.60 -20.49 -9.78
CA LEU A 243 2.95 -20.89 -10.21
C LEU A 243 3.56 -21.97 -9.31
N LYS A 244 3.18 -22.01 -8.03
CA LYS A 244 3.47 -23.13 -7.11
C LYS A 244 2.70 -24.39 -7.51
N GLU A 245 1.40 -24.27 -7.76
CA GLU A 245 0.53 -25.37 -8.22
C GLU A 245 1.10 -26.09 -9.46
N VAL A 246 1.83 -25.39 -10.33
CA VAL A 246 2.50 -25.95 -11.50
C VAL A 246 3.86 -26.59 -11.15
N GLN A 247 4.63 -25.99 -10.24
CA GLN A 247 5.92 -26.53 -9.81
C GLN A 247 5.74 -27.86 -9.05
N GLU A 248 4.81 -27.91 -8.10
CA GLU A 248 4.45 -29.09 -7.29
C GLU A 248 4.00 -30.31 -8.13
N GLN A 249 3.70 -30.11 -9.43
CA GLN A 249 3.32 -31.18 -10.36
C GLN A 249 4.49 -31.74 -11.18
N ASP A 250 5.57 -30.98 -11.37
CA ASP A 250 6.73 -31.38 -12.19
C ASP A 250 7.94 -31.81 -11.33
N GLU A 251 8.31 -31.05 -10.29
CA GLU A 251 9.45 -31.34 -9.39
C GLU A 251 9.10 -31.04 -7.91
N GLY A 252 9.83 -31.62 -6.96
CA GLY A 252 9.53 -31.51 -5.52
C GLY A 252 9.87 -30.14 -4.91
N GLU A 253 9.44 -29.91 -3.66
CA GLU A 253 9.77 -28.68 -2.89
C GLU A 253 11.30 -28.48 -2.75
N ASP A 254 11.88 -27.69 -3.65
CA ASP A 254 13.16 -27.01 -3.46
C ASP A 254 12.92 -25.66 -2.75
N ASP A 255 13.74 -25.35 -1.76
CA ASP A 255 13.72 -24.11 -0.96
C ASP A 255 14.28 -22.92 -1.79
N GLU A 256 13.62 -22.57 -2.91
CA GLU A 256 14.01 -21.50 -3.82
C GLU A 256 14.03 -20.14 -3.08
N PRO A 257 15.13 -19.36 -3.11
CA PRO A 257 15.18 -18.08 -2.42
C PRO A 257 14.09 -17.12 -2.90
N VAL A 258 13.39 -16.47 -1.97
CA VAL A 258 12.28 -15.52 -2.21
C VAL A 258 12.59 -14.51 -3.33
N LYS A 259 13.83 -14.04 -3.39
CA LYS A 259 14.37 -13.14 -4.43
C LYS A 259 14.20 -13.72 -5.84
N ASP A 260 14.51 -14.99 -6.03
CA ASP A 260 14.60 -15.65 -7.32
C ASP A 260 13.22 -16.17 -7.76
N THR A 261 12.40 -16.67 -6.84
CA THR A 261 10.96 -16.91 -7.08
C THR A 261 10.25 -15.63 -7.53
N VAL A 262 10.50 -14.49 -6.87
CA VAL A 262 9.93 -13.19 -7.29
C VAL A 262 10.44 -12.78 -8.67
N ASN A 263 11.71 -12.96 -8.99
CA ASN A 263 12.26 -12.64 -10.31
C ASN A 263 11.67 -13.54 -11.42
N LYS A 264 11.53 -14.84 -11.16
CA LYS A 264 10.93 -15.87 -12.03
C LYS A 264 9.47 -15.51 -12.36
N VAL A 265 8.66 -15.26 -11.33
CA VAL A 265 7.24 -14.87 -11.45
C VAL A 265 7.09 -13.52 -12.14
N PHE A 266 7.88 -12.51 -11.74
CA PHE A 266 7.83 -11.18 -12.34
C PHE A 266 8.19 -11.20 -13.83
N THR A 267 9.22 -11.96 -14.22
CA THR A 267 9.65 -12.07 -15.62
C THR A 267 8.56 -12.70 -16.48
N LYS A 268 7.97 -13.82 -16.02
CA LYS A 268 6.82 -14.45 -16.68
C LYS A 268 5.64 -13.47 -16.84
N LEU A 269 5.26 -12.75 -15.77
CA LEU A 269 4.17 -11.76 -15.83
C LEU A 269 4.50 -10.54 -16.71
N GLN A 270 5.78 -10.25 -16.96
CA GLN A 270 6.20 -9.23 -17.92
C GLN A 270 6.12 -9.75 -19.36
N GLU A 271 6.57 -10.98 -19.63
CA GLU A 271 6.54 -11.63 -20.95
C GLU A 271 5.11 -11.93 -21.42
N GLU A 272 4.23 -12.36 -20.52
CA GLU A 272 2.79 -12.54 -20.77
C GLU A 272 2.04 -11.19 -20.93
N GLY A 273 2.73 -10.04 -20.78
CA GLY A 273 2.14 -8.71 -20.87
C GLY A 273 1.17 -8.35 -19.73
N TRP A 274 1.08 -9.21 -18.70
CA TRP A 274 0.17 -9.03 -17.57
C TRP A 274 0.43 -7.71 -16.83
N ILE A 275 1.70 -7.38 -16.57
CA ILE A 275 2.07 -6.13 -15.87
C ILE A 275 1.58 -4.91 -16.66
N THR A 276 1.76 -4.91 -17.99
CA THR A 276 1.29 -3.83 -18.86
C THR A 276 -0.23 -3.73 -18.85
N LYS A 277 -0.95 -4.86 -18.88
CA LYS A 277 -2.41 -4.88 -18.74
C LYS A 277 -2.88 -4.27 -17.41
N GLN A 278 -2.21 -4.58 -16.31
CA GLN A 278 -2.51 -4.00 -14.99
C GLN A 278 -2.18 -2.51 -14.91
N TYR A 279 -1.12 -2.07 -15.56
CA TYR A 279 -0.80 -0.64 -15.66
C TYR A 279 -1.84 0.14 -16.48
N ASN A 280 -2.29 -0.42 -17.62
CA ASN A 280 -3.34 0.21 -18.44
C ASN A 280 -4.67 0.31 -17.68
N GLU A 281 -5.07 -0.74 -16.96
CA GLU A 281 -6.26 -0.75 -16.08
C GLU A 281 -6.17 0.36 -15.01
N PHE A 282 -4.97 0.58 -14.45
CA PHE A 282 -4.71 1.66 -13.51
C PHE A 282 -4.81 3.05 -14.18
N GLU A 283 -4.23 3.23 -15.37
CA GLU A 283 -4.36 4.49 -16.13
C GLU A 283 -5.81 4.79 -16.51
N GLU A 284 -6.62 3.79 -16.88
CA GLU A 284 -8.07 3.95 -17.11
C GLU A 284 -8.79 4.50 -15.87
N HIS A 285 -8.46 4.00 -14.67
CA HIS A 285 -9.02 4.50 -13.42
C HIS A 285 -8.51 5.92 -13.05
N LEU A 286 -7.23 6.23 -13.29
CA LEU A 286 -6.69 7.59 -13.09
C LEU A 286 -7.41 8.60 -13.99
N ASN A 287 -7.57 8.28 -15.28
CA ASN A 287 -8.31 9.10 -16.24
C ASN A 287 -9.79 9.26 -15.86
N ALA A 288 -10.45 8.19 -15.41
CA ALA A 288 -11.84 8.24 -14.96
C ALA A 288 -12.06 9.21 -13.78
N ALA A 289 -11.06 9.37 -12.91
CA ALA A 289 -11.09 10.33 -11.81
C ALA A 289 -10.76 11.76 -12.25
N ASP A 290 -9.74 11.96 -13.08
CA ASP A 290 -9.34 13.29 -13.59
C ASP A 290 -10.45 13.92 -14.44
N PHE A 291 -11.11 13.11 -15.27
CA PHE A 291 -12.22 13.54 -16.12
C PHE A 291 -13.60 13.33 -15.45
N PHE A 292 -13.67 13.14 -14.12
CA PHE A 292 -14.95 12.90 -13.43
C PHE A 292 -15.88 14.12 -13.50
N GLN A 293 -16.87 14.03 -14.40
CA GLN A 293 -17.91 15.02 -14.58
C GLN A 293 -19.05 14.77 -13.61
N GLU A 294 -19.38 15.78 -12.82
CA GLU A 294 -20.61 15.80 -12.05
C GLU A 294 -21.74 16.21 -13.00
N GLU A 295 -22.46 15.21 -13.53
CA GLU A 295 -23.62 15.46 -14.39
C GLU A 295 -24.57 16.48 -13.73
N LYS A 296 -25.02 17.42 -14.55
CA LYS A 296 -25.91 18.49 -14.10
C LYS A 296 -27.24 17.89 -13.65
N LEU A 297 -27.91 18.60 -12.76
CA LEU A 297 -29.25 18.28 -12.31
C LEU A 297 -30.24 18.26 -13.48
N ASP A 298 -30.75 17.06 -13.78
CA ASP A 298 -32.16 16.85 -14.17
C ASP A 298 -33.08 17.13 -12.95
#